data_AF-A0AAD1TL73-F1
#
_entry.id   AF-A0AAD1TL73-F1
#
_cell.length_a   1.000
_cell.length_b   1.000
_cell.length_c   1.000
_cell.angle_alpha   90.00
_cell.angle_beta   90.00
_cell.angle_gamma   90.00
#
_symmetry.space_group_name_H-M   'P 1'
#
loop_
_entity.id
_entity.type
_entity.pdbx_description
1 polymer ?
#
loop_
_entity_poly.entity_id
_entity_poly.type
_entity_poly.pdbx_seq_one_letter_code
_entity_poly.pdbx_strand_id
1 'polypeptide(L)'
;ARRALRDLILKKHLRSLRHSKGFFYAHANKGGKYLARLLKGTAPCTQIRKLCLASGTISPFPQEIAEEFKNYYQALYNLPAPGGNDRSLNRTTAMTNYLHNNVTEMVNPDSASALDAPISTEELAAALKNTKTWKSTGTRLLFHRILYEICRKAPAMAHKSSKCCGRR
;
A
#
# COMPACT_ATOMS: atom_id res chain seq x y z
N ALA A 1 -24.20 -53.79 1.36
CA ALA A 1 -24.24 -52.97 2.59
C ALA A 1 -23.31 -51.75 2.55
N ARG A 2 -21.97 -51.92 2.56
CA ARG A 2 -21.01 -50.79 2.69
C ARG A 2 -21.04 -49.74 1.56
N ARG A 3 -21.32 -50.14 0.31
CA ARG A 3 -21.46 -49.20 -0.82
C ARG A 3 -22.70 -48.29 -0.68
N ALA A 4 -23.86 -48.89 -0.42
CA ALA A 4 -25.11 -48.14 -0.20
C ALA A 4 -25.00 -47.13 0.95
N LEU A 5 -24.29 -47.47 2.03
CA LEU A 5 -24.03 -46.53 3.12
C LEU A 5 -23.19 -45.33 2.66
N ARG A 6 -22.14 -45.56 1.87
CA ARG A 6 -21.31 -44.48 1.29
C ARG A 6 -22.11 -43.58 0.36
N ASP A 7 -22.98 -44.16 -0.47
CA ASP A 7 -23.83 -43.40 -1.39
C ASP A 7 -24.83 -42.52 -0.63
N LEU A 8 -25.37 -43.01 0.48
CA LEU A 8 -26.29 -42.25 1.33
C LEU A 8 -25.59 -41.07 2.03
N ILE A 9 -24.38 -41.31 2.54
CA ILE A 9 -23.52 -40.27 3.14
C ILE A 9 -23.17 -39.20 2.10
N LEU A 10 -22.79 -39.61 0.89
CA LEU A 10 -22.47 -38.70 -0.21
C LEU A 10 -23.69 -37.86 -0.62
N LYS A 11 -24.87 -38.47 -0.74
CA LYS A 11 -26.13 -37.74 -1.00
C LYS A 11 -26.45 -36.72 0.10
N LYS A 12 -26.20 -37.05 1.37
CA LYS A 12 -26.40 -36.13 2.50
C LYS A 12 -25.43 -34.94 2.43
N HIS A 13 -24.15 -35.19 2.16
CA HIS A 13 -23.15 -34.13 2.02
C HIS A 13 -23.44 -33.21 0.83
N LEU A 14 -23.80 -33.76 -0.33
CA LEU A 14 -24.18 -32.95 -1.50
C LEU A 14 -25.39 -32.07 -1.21
N ARG A 15 -26.39 -32.58 -0.47
CA ARG A 15 -27.56 -31.79 -0.06
C ARG A 15 -27.17 -30.64 0.87
N SER A 16 -26.33 -30.92 1.88
CA SER A 16 -25.83 -29.90 2.81
C SER A 16 -25.01 -28.83 2.09
N LEU A 17 -24.15 -29.21 1.16
CA LEU A 17 -23.36 -28.29 0.33
C LEU A 17 -24.25 -27.39 -0.55
N ARG A 18 -25.29 -27.95 -1.16
CA ARG A 18 -26.24 -27.15 -1.96
C ARG A 18 -27.00 -26.17 -1.07
N HIS A 19 -27.41 -26.59 0.13
CA HIS A 19 -28.11 -25.74 1.08
C HIS A 19 -27.22 -24.59 1.57
N SER A 20 -25.96 -24.86 1.94
CA SER A 20 -25.03 -23.83 2.40
C SER A 20 -24.69 -22.83 1.29
N LYS A 21 -24.47 -23.30 0.05
CA LYS A 21 -24.30 -22.43 -1.11
C LYS A 21 -25.54 -21.55 -1.35
N GLY A 22 -26.74 -22.14 -1.36
CA GLY A 22 -27.99 -21.40 -1.52
C GLY A 22 -28.17 -20.33 -0.44
N PHE A 23 -27.89 -20.67 0.83
CA PHE A 23 -27.94 -19.73 1.94
C PHE A 23 -26.92 -18.60 1.80
N PHE A 24 -25.69 -18.89 1.36
CA PHE A 24 -24.66 -17.89 1.10
C PHE A 24 -25.06 -16.90 -0.01
N TYR A 25 -25.55 -17.39 -1.14
CA TYR A 25 -26.01 -16.51 -2.23
C TYR A 25 -27.23 -15.67 -1.86
N ALA A 26 -28.11 -16.22 -1.01
CA ALA A 26 -29.29 -15.49 -0.53
C ALA A 26 -28.94 -14.44 0.54
N HIS A 27 -28.00 -14.72 1.47
CA HIS A 27 -27.83 -13.94 2.70
C HIS A 27 -26.43 -13.38 2.96
N ALA A 28 -25.36 -13.95 2.41
CA ALA A 28 -23.99 -13.56 2.76
C ALA A 28 -23.45 -12.42 1.88
N ASN A 29 -23.74 -12.42 0.56
CA ASN A 29 -23.25 -11.37 -0.33
C ASN A 29 -24.24 -10.17 -0.46
N LYS A 30 -24.71 -9.64 0.68
CA LYS A 30 -25.59 -8.47 0.69
C LYS A 30 -24.87 -7.22 0.17
N GLY A 31 -23.61 -7.04 0.57
CA GLY A 31 -22.78 -5.91 0.15
C GLY A 31 -22.56 -5.88 -1.36
N GLY A 32 -22.14 -7.00 -1.97
CA GLY A 32 -21.96 -7.09 -3.41
C GLY A 32 -23.27 -6.96 -4.19
N LYS A 33 -24.39 -7.47 -3.65
CA LYS A 33 -25.72 -7.28 -4.26
C LYS A 33 -26.18 -5.82 -4.21
N TYR A 34 -25.92 -5.12 -3.11
CA TYR A 34 -26.20 -3.70 -2.97
C TYR A 34 -25.33 -2.87 -3.93
N LEU A 35 -24.02 -3.14 -3.97
CA LEU A 35 -23.10 -2.52 -4.92
C LEU A 35 -23.52 -2.76 -6.38
N ALA A 36 -23.86 -4.00 -6.74
CA ALA A 36 -24.33 -4.32 -8.10
C ALA A 36 -25.63 -3.58 -8.46
N ARG A 37 -26.57 -3.43 -7.51
CA ARG A 37 -27.78 -2.62 -7.72
C ARG A 37 -27.45 -1.14 -7.88
N LEU A 38 -26.55 -0.62 -7.05
CA LEU A 38 -26.10 0.77 -7.11
C LEU A 38 -25.43 1.06 -8.45
N LEU A 39 -24.47 0.22 -8.87
CA LEU A 39 -23.81 0.31 -10.16
C LEU A 39 -24.78 0.20 -11.34
N LYS A 40 -25.80 -0.66 -11.27
CA LYS A 40 -26.85 -0.72 -12.30
C LYS A 40 -27.69 0.55 -12.37
N GLY A 41 -28.01 1.16 -11.22
CA GLY A 41 -28.74 2.42 -11.15
C GLY A 41 -27.92 3.62 -11.63
N THR A 42 -26.61 3.62 -11.39
CA THR A 42 -25.72 4.73 -11.76
C THR A 42 -25.11 4.58 -13.16
N ALA A 43 -25.07 3.38 -13.73
CA ALA A 43 -24.59 3.12 -15.09
C ALA A 43 -25.10 4.10 -16.16
N PRO A 44 -26.40 4.46 -16.23
CA PRO A 44 -26.88 5.44 -17.22
C PRO A 44 -26.37 6.86 -16.96
N CYS A 45 -26.04 7.21 -15.72
CA CYS A 45 -25.51 8.53 -15.36
C CYS A 45 -23.99 8.64 -15.53
N THR A 46 -23.26 7.53 -15.51
CA THR A 46 -21.79 7.51 -15.65
C THR A 46 -21.32 7.58 -17.09
N GLN A 47 -22.17 7.24 -18.07
CA GLN A 47 -21.79 7.19 -19.47
C GLN A 47 -22.23 8.46 -20.21
N ILE A 48 -21.25 9.15 -20.80
CA ILE A 48 -21.52 10.27 -21.70
C ILE A 48 -22.01 9.70 -23.03
N ARG A 49 -23.30 9.86 -23.32
CA ARG A 49 -23.93 9.33 -24.54
C ARG A 49 -23.79 10.24 -25.75
N LYS A 50 -23.74 11.56 -25.51
CA LYS A 50 -23.66 12.59 -26.53
C LYS A 50 -22.90 13.78 -25.98
N LEU A 51 -22.17 14.47 -26.84
CA LEU A 51 -21.46 15.71 -26.53
C LEU A 51 -21.85 16.78 -27.55
N CYS A 52 -22.00 18.02 -27.11
CA CYS A 52 -22.10 19.16 -28.02
C CYS A 52 -20.67 19.63 -28.33
N LEU A 53 -20.26 19.56 -29.59
CA LEU A 53 -18.96 20.05 -30.02
C LEU A 53 -18.91 21.58 -30.04
N ALA A 54 -17.71 22.14 -30.08
CA ALA A 54 -17.50 23.57 -30.28
C ALA A 54 -18.21 24.15 -31.52
N SER A 55 -18.48 23.33 -32.54
CA SER A 55 -19.25 23.71 -33.74
C SER A 55 -20.77 23.82 -33.52
N GLY A 56 -21.26 23.52 -32.33
CA GLY A 56 -22.69 23.50 -31.99
C GLY A 56 -23.42 22.23 -32.44
N THR A 57 -22.70 21.26 -33.01
CA THR A 57 -23.27 19.96 -33.43
C THR A 57 -23.26 18.97 -32.27
N ILE A 58 -24.34 18.18 -32.15
CA ILE A 58 -24.46 17.13 -31.12
C ILE A 58 -23.94 15.82 -31.71
N SER A 59 -22.79 15.36 -31.25
CA SER A 59 -22.24 14.06 -31.65
C SER A 59 -22.58 12.96 -30.66
N PRO A 60 -23.18 11.84 -31.13
CA PRO A 60 -23.31 10.60 -30.37
C PRO A 60 -22.10 9.66 -30.54
N PHE A 61 -21.10 10.02 -31.36
CA PHE A 61 -20.01 9.11 -31.73
C PHE A 61 -18.91 9.09 -30.65
N PRO A 62 -18.58 7.91 -30.08
CA PRO A 62 -17.59 7.83 -29.00
C PRO A 62 -16.19 8.34 -29.36
N GLN A 63 -15.79 8.21 -30.63
CA GLN A 63 -14.48 8.67 -31.12
C GLN A 63 -14.38 10.19 -31.07
N GLU A 64 -15.38 10.90 -31.61
CA GLU A 64 -15.46 12.36 -31.59
C GLU A 64 -15.53 12.90 -30.16
N ILE A 65 -16.30 12.24 -29.28
CA ILE A 65 -16.35 12.58 -27.85
C ILE A 65 -14.97 12.47 -27.21
N ALA A 66 -14.25 11.37 -27.47
CA ALA A 66 -12.91 11.16 -26.91
C ALA A 66 -11.89 12.17 -27.43
N GLU A 67 -11.95 12.52 -28.72
CA GLU A 67 -11.10 13.54 -29.33
C GLU A 67 -11.37 14.93 -28.73
N GLU A 68 -12.63 15.30 -28.52
CA GLU A 68 -12.97 16.60 -27.91
C GLU A 68 -12.48 16.68 -26.46
N PHE A 69 -12.63 15.61 -25.67
CA PHE A 69 -12.05 15.56 -24.32
C PHE A 69 -10.53 15.66 -24.35
N LYS A 70 -9.87 14.96 -25.26
CA LYS A 70 -8.42 15.04 -25.44
C LYS A 70 -7.99 16.46 -25.75
N ASN A 71 -8.63 17.11 -26.72
CA ASN A 71 -8.35 18.49 -27.13
C ASN A 71 -8.57 19.47 -25.97
N TYR A 72 -9.68 19.33 -25.25
CA TYR A 72 -9.99 20.15 -24.08
C TYR A 72 -8.90 20.08 -23.01
N TYR A 73 -8.49 18.87 -22.61
CA TYR A 73 -7.46 18.70 -21.58
C TYR A 73 -6.06 19.09 -22.07
N GLN A 74 -5.76 18.90 -23.36
CA GLN A 74 -4.53 19.40 -23.97
C GLN A 74 -4.45 20.93 -23.87
N ALA A 75 -5.54 21.63 -24.16
CA ALA A 75 -5.63 23.08 -24.01
C ALA A 75 -5.54 23.50 -22.54
N LEU A 76 -6.30 22.83 -21.65
CA LEU A 76 -6.36 23.16 -20.22
C LEU A 76 -4.98 23.09 -19.55
N TYR A 77 -4.22 22.05 -19.86
CA TYR A 77 -2.91 21.81 -19.26
C TYR A 77 -1.73 22.30 -20.11
N ASN A 78 -1.98 22.97 -21.24
CA ASN A 78 -0.97 23.36 -22.22
C ASN A 78 -0.02 22.19 -22.55
N LEU A 79 -0.59 20.99 -22.74
CA LEU A 79 0.22 19.81 -23.05
C LEU A 79 0.87 20.02 -24.43
N PRO A 80 2.17 19.70 -24.58
CA PRO A 80 2.82 19.76 -25.88
C PRO A 80 2.08 18.84 -26.86
N ALA A 81 1.84 19.34 -28.06
CA ALA A 81 1.32 18.51 -29.14
C ALA A 81 2.33 17.37 -29.43
N PRO A 82 1.88 16.20 -29.94
CA PRO A 82 2.80 15.16 -30.39
C PRO A 82 3.68 15.74 -31.51
N GLY A 83 4.94 16.05 -31.20
CA GLY A 83 5.89 16.70 -32.12
C GLY A 83 6.03 18.22 -32.00
N GLY A 84 5.50 18.88 -30.94
CA GLY A 84 5.47 20.34 -30.84
C GLY A 84 5.90 20.98 -29.51
N ASN A 85 6.96 21.80 -29.62
CA ASN A 85 7.34 23.08 -28.98
C ASN A 85 7.55 23.21 -27.43
N ASP A 86 8.83 23.40 -27.09
CA ASP A 86 9.48 24.36 -26.15
C ASP A 86 8.98 24.55 -24.70
N ARG A 87 7.67 24.59 -24.42
CA ARG A 87 7.17 24.65 -23.03
C ARG A 87 7.41 23.35 -22.28
N SER A 88 7.35 22.22 -22.98
CA SER A 88 7.71 20.91 -22.45
C SER A 88 9.21 20.82 -22.16
N LEU A 89 10.06 21.30 -23.08
CA LEU A 89 11.50 21.31 -22.88
C LEU A 89 11.86 22.17 -21.66
N ASN A 90 11.33 23.40 -21.58
CA ASN A 90 11.57 24.32 -20.46
C ASN A 90 11.03 23.81 -19.12
N ARG A 91 9.91 23.09 -19.09
CA ARG A 91 9.41 22.45 -17.85
C ARG A 91 10.27 21.26 -17.45
N THR A 92 10.76 20.48 -18.41
CA THR A 92 11.63 19.34 -18.15
C THR A 92 13.00 19.81 -17.68
N THR A 93 13.57 20.82 -18.34
CA THR A 93 14.85 21.44 -17.94
C THR A 93 14.72 22.19 -16.62
N ALA A 94 13.62 22.91 -16.37
CA ALA A 94 13.38 23.55 -15.07
C ALA A 94 13.22 22.51 -13.94
N MET A 95 12.58 21.38 -14.21
CA MET A 95 12.42 20.29 -13.24
C MET A 95 13.75 19.57 -13.00
N THR A 96 14.54 19.31 -14.03
CA THR A 96 15.89 18.74 -13.86
C THR A 96 16.81 19.71 -13.12
N ASN A 97 16.74 21.01 -13.44
CA ASN A 97 17.52 22.05 -12.75
C ASN A 97 17.06 22.20 -11.30
N TYR A 98 15.76 22.10 -11.01
CA TYR A 98 15.25 22.10 -9.66
C TYR A 98 15.76 20.92 -8.86
N LEU A 99 15.75 19.71 -9.43
CA LEU A 99 16.30 18.50 -8.79
C LEU A 99 17.82 18.60 -8.61
N HIS A 100 18.52 19.23 -9.54
CA HIS A 100 19.97 19.41 -9.47
C HIS A 100 20.40 20.53 -8.50
N ASN A 101 19.56 21.54 -8.30
CA ASN A 101 19.84 22.65 -7.38
C ASN A 101 19.33 22.35 -5.96
N ASN A 102 18.27 21.55 -5.85
CA ASN A 102 17.74 21.04 -4.58
C ASN A 102 18.16 19.58 -4.40
N VAL A 103 19.45 19.29 -4.59
CA VAL A 103 20.01 18.02 -4.14
C VAL A 103 19.68 17.95 -2.65
N THR A 104 18.72 17.08 -2.32
CA THR A 104 18.50 16.65 -0.95
C THR A 104 19.87 16.21 -0.47
N GLU A 105 20.43 16.89 0.54
CA GLU A 105 21.80 16.68 1.03
C GLU A 105 22.12 15.18 0.93
N MET A 106 22.90 14.80 -0.07
CA MET A 106 23.19 13.39 -0.28
C MET A 106 23.87 12.91 0.98
N VAL A 107 23.29 11.91 1.62
CA VAL A 107 23.80 11.35 2.88
C VAL A 107 25.28 11.06 2.67
N ASN A 108 26.14 11.74 3.43
CA ASN A 108 27.57 11.54 3.36
C ASN A 108 27.89 10.03 3.47
N PRO A 109 28.86 9.51 2.72
CA PRO A 109 29.14 8.07 2.69
C PRO A 109 29.42 7.49 4.09
N ASP A 110 29.98 8.31 4.98
CA ASP A 110 30.24 7.96 6.37
C ASP A 110 28.94 7.85 7.20
N SER A 111 27.94 8.71 6.94
CA SER A 111 26.64 8.63 7.62
C SER A 111 25.76 7.52 7.04
N ALA A 112 25.90 7.18 5.76
CA ALA A 112 25.26 6.00 5.19
C ALA A 112 25.79 4.71 5.83
N SER A 113 27.10 4.62 6.00
CA SER A 113 27.75 3.47 6.68
C SER A 113 27.34 3.36 8.15
N ALA A 114 27.15 4.50 8.83
CA ALA A 114 26.66 4.54 10.21
C ALA A 114 25.17 4.15 10.32
N LEU A 115 24.35 4.44 9.31
CA LEU A 115 22.94 4.03 9.25
C LEU A 115 22.77 2.54 8.95
N ASP A 116 23.69 1.94 8.19
CA ASP A 116 23.70 0.51 7.87
C ASP A 116 24.33 -0.35 8.98
N ALA A 117 25.01 0.28 9.95
CA ALA A 117 25.59 -0.42 11.09
C ALA A 117 24.51 -0.97 12.05
N PRO A 118 24.74 -2.15 12.67
CA PRO A 118 23.81 -2.69 13.65
C PRO A 118 23.74 -1.78 14.89
N ILE A 119 22.51 -1.51 15.37
CA ILE A 119 22.27 -0.63 16.51
C ILE A 119 22.96 -1.17 17.77
N SER A 120 23.77 -0.32 18.42
CA SER A 120 24.48 -0.68 19.66
C SER A 120 23.54 -0.65 20.87
N THR A 121 23.82 -1.50 21.86
CA THR A 121 23.09 -1.52 23.14
C THR A 121 23.24 -0.21 23.92
N GLU A 122 24.36 0.49 23.74
CA GLU A 122 24.62 1.78 24.39
C GLU A 122 23.77 2.90 23.80
N GLU A 123 23.60 2.89 22.47
CA GLU A 123 22.73 3.82 21.74
C GLU A 123 21.26 3.61 22.12
N LEU A 124 20.82 2.35 22.24
CA LEU A 124 19.49 2.01 22.73
C LEU A 124 19.27 2.52 24.16
N ALA A 125 20.24 2.33 25.05
CA ALA A 125 20.15 2.79 26.43
C ALA A 125 20.08 4.33 26.52
N ALA A 126 20.86 5.04 25.70
CA ALA A 126 20.83 6.50 25.62
C ALA A 126 19.51 7.02 25.02
N ALA A 127 19.01 6.39 23.95
CA ALA A 127 17.74 6.73 23.34
C ALA A 127 16.57 6.54 24.30
N LEU A 128 16.53 5.40 25.02
CA LEU A 128 15.50 5.12 26.04
C LEU A 128 15.50 6.18 27.15
N LYS A 129 16.67 6.58 27.65
CA LYS A 129 16.82 7.64 28.66
C LYS A 129 16.32 9.00 28.17
N ASN A 130 16.55 9.33 26.89
CA ASN A 130 16.15 10.60 26.30
C ASN A 130 14.69 10.63 25.83
N THR A 131 13.99 9.50 25.79
CA THR A 131 12.57 9.49 25.43
C THR A 131 11.71 10.05 26.57
N LYS A 132 10.94 11.12 26.30
CA LYS A 132 10.01 11.69 27.28
C LYS A 132 8.96 10.62 27.67
N THR A 133 8.89 10.28 28.95
CA THR A 133 8.07 9.18 29.50
C THR A 133 6.58 9.48 29.58
N TRP A 134 6.14 10.73 29.41
CA TRP A 134 4.86 11.16 29.99
C TRP A 134 3.62 11.24 29.08
N LYS A 135 3.66 10.99 27.75
CA LYS A 135 2.52 11.37 26.87
C LYS A 135 1.63 10.28 26.24
N SER A 136 1.81 8.98 26.51
CA SER A 136 0.80 7.99 26.05
C SER A 136 0.85 6.65 26.79
N THR A 137 -0.30 6.21 27.31
CA THR A 137 -0.48 5.06 28.21
C THR A 137 -0.93 3.77 27.50
N GLY A 138 -1.35 3.80 26.24
CA GLY A 138 -2.09 2.68 25.63
C GLY A 138 -1.24 1.53 25.07
N THR A 139 -0.18 1.83 24.31
CA THR A 139 0.58 0.81 23.56
C THR A 139 2.04 0.67 24.02
N ARG A 140 2.52 1.61 24.85
CA ARG A 140 3.95 1.74 25.19
C ARG A 140 4.45 0.75 26.24
N LEU A 141 3.60 0.32 27.18
CA LEU A 141 3.98 -0.61 28.25
C LEU A 141 4.29 -2.02 27.73
N LEU A 142 3.62 -2.46 26.66
CA LEU A 142 3.88 -3.76 26.04
C LEU A 142 5.23 -3.76 25.32
N PHE A 143 5.55 -2.73 24.54
CA PHE A 143 6.84 -2.64 23.84
C PHE A 143 8.03 -2.55 24.80
N HIS A 144 7.93 -1.77 25.86
CA HIS A 144 9.02 -1.63 26.83
C HIS A 144 9.26 -2.93 27.62
N ARG A 145 8.19 -3.69 27.93
CA ARG A 145 8.25 -4.99 28.61
C ARG A 145 8.74 -6.11 27.68
N ILE A 146 8.36 -6.08 26.42
CA ILE A 146 8.81 -7.04 25.39
C ILE A 146 10.30 -6.83 25.09
N LEU A 147 10.76 -5.60 24.87
CA LEU A 147 12.18 -5.32 24.64
C LEU A 147 13.04 -5.68 25.87
N TYR A 148 12.57 -5.38 27.08
CA TYR A 148 13.25 -5.77 28.32
C TYR A 148 13.35 -7.30 28.46
N GLU A 149 12.28 -8.05 28.16
CA GLU A 149 12.31 -9.52 28.19
C GLU A 149 13.16 -10.13 27.06
N ILE A 150 13.23 -9.50 25.89
CA ILE A 150 14.11 -9.93 24.78
C ILE A 150 15.58 -9.72 25.17
N CYS A 151 15.94 -8.56 25.74
CA CYS A 151 17.29 -8.33 26.26
C CYS A 151 17.64 -9.25 27.44
N ARG A 152 16.67 -9.62 28.28
CA ARG A 152 16.88 -10.57 29.39
C ARG A 152 17.08 -12.02 28.92
N LYS A 153 16.45 -12.42 27.81
CA LYS A 153 16.47 -13.81 27.30
C LYS A 153 17.54 -14.08 26.24
N ALA A 154 18.28 -13.09 25.77
CA ALA A 154 19.44 -13.30 24.91
C ALA A 154 20.53 -14.04 25.72
N PRO A 155 20.92 -15.29 25.35
CA PRO A 155 21.98 -16.00 26.04
C PRO A 155 23.31 -15.26 25.83
N ALA A 156 24.00 -14.97 26.93
CA ALA A 156 25.35 -14.46 26.94
C ALA A 156 26.27 -15.40 26.14
N MET A 157 26.49 -15.10 24.86
CA MET A 157 27.49 -15.76 24.04
C MET A 157 28.86 -15.14 24.33
N ALA A 158 29.45 -15.66 25.41
CA ALA A 158 30.86 -15.92 25.65
C ALA A 158 31.93 -15.01 24.99
N HIS A 159 32.68 -14.30 25.84
CA HIS A 159 34.13 -14.40 25.81
C HIS A 159 34.60 -15.18 27.05
N LYS A 160 34.92 -16.46 26.83
CA LYS A 160 35.80 -17.22 27.73
C LYS A 160 37.22 -16.72 27.47
N SER A 161 37.79 -15.95 28.40
CA SER A 161 39.24 -15.88 28.56
C SER A 161 39.67 -16.97 29.54
N SER A 162 40.65 -17.76 29.11
CA SER A 162 41.21 -18.92 29.79
C SER A 162 41.88 -18.59 31.12
N LYS A 163 41.77 -19.52 32.07
CA LYS A 163 42.58 -19.63 33.29
C LYS A 163 44.09 -19.53 32.97
N CYS A 164 44.84 -18.82 33.81
CA CYS A 164 46.12 -19.30 34.34
C CYS A 164 46.33 -18.79 35.77
N CYS A 165 46.65 -19.72 36.66
CA CYS A 165 47.05 -19.52 38.04
C CYS A 165 48.37 -18.76 38.16
N GLY A 166 48.55 -18.04 39.27
CA GLY A 166 49.85 -17.55 39.72
C GLY A 166 49.77 -17.02 41.15
N ARG A 167 49.98 -17.90 42.13
CA ARG A 167 50.28 -17.52 43.52
C ARG A 167 51.50 -16.61 43.57
N ARG A 168 51.41 -15.50 44.30
CA ARG A 168 52.21 -15.20 45.51
C ARG A 168 51.70 -13.89 46.11
#